data_AF-A0A239BDQ6-F1
#
_entry.id   AF-A0A239BDQ6-F1
#
_cell.length_a   1.000
_cell.length_b   1.000
_cell.length_c   1.000
_cell.angle_alpha   90.00
_cell.angle_beta   90.00
_cell.angle_gamma   90.00
#
_symmetry.space_group_name_H-M   'P 1'
#
loop_
_entity.id
_entity.type
_entity.pdbx_description
1 polymer ?
#
loop_
_entity_poly.entity_id
_entity_poly.type
_entity_poly.pdbx_seq_one_letter_code
_entity_poly.pdbx_strand_id
1 'polypeptide(L)'
;MLDKGSLAFYLSAAAAIVGTVGYHMLMKKVPSTINPVVSLIGIYVAIVILAALMLPFFLNNGTFVASLKQMTWIQAGIAACIILMEIGFLLMYRSGWDLSTGNVVTGAIINVALVLVGVLILKEGLSSINIVGAVLCIVGVVLIGYKGTAPSTETLAEPLSALQTPLLKQQEDSASSSR
;
A
#
# COMPACT_ATOMS: atom_id res chain seq x y z
N MET A 1 -11.00 31.37 12.74
CA MET A 1 -11.24 31.74 11.33
C MET A 1 -10.26 30.95 10.48
N LEU A 2 -10.63 29.75 10.02
CA LEU A 2 -9.82 29.01 9.05
C LEU A 2 -10.08 29.60 7.66
N ASP A 3 -9.03 30.08 7.00
CA ASP A 3 -9.09 30.52 5.62
C ASP A 3 -9.50 29.34 4.70
N LYS A 4 -10.41 29.58 3.76
CA LYS A 4 -10.93 28.55 2.84
C LYS A 4 -9.80 27.89 2.04
N GLY A 5 -8.71 28.62 1.76
CA GLY A 5 -7.51 28.09 1.10
C GLY A 5 -6.79 27.03 1.93
N SER A 6 -6.69 27.22 3.25
CA SER A 6 -6.10 26.23 4.16
C SER A 6 -6.96 24.97 4.25
N LEU A 7 -8.29 25.12 4.30
CA LEU A 7 -9.21 23.97 4.36
C LEU A 7 -9.10 23.06 3.12
N ALA A 8 -9.07 23.66 1.92
CA ALA A 8 -8.95 22.90 0.68
C ALA A 8 -7.62 22.13 0.59
N PHE A 9 -6.53 22.72 1.08
CA PHE A 9 -5.21 22.08 1.14
C PHE A 9 -5.21 20.85 2.05
N TYR A 10 -5.73 20.97 3.28
CA TYR A 10 -5.79 19.82 4.19
C TYR A 10 -6.78 18.75 3.71
N LEU A 11 -7.90 19.16 3.10
CA LEU A 11 -8.89 18.24 2.58
C LEU A 11 -8.35 17.40 1.40
N SER A 12 -7.59 18.01 0.48
CA SER A 12 -6.98 17.28 -0.63
C SER A 12 -5.92 16.30 -0.15
N ALA A 13 -5.10 16.69 0.82
CA ALA A 13 -4.13 15.80 1.46
C ALA A 13 -4.83 14.62 2.17
N ALA A 14 -5.89 14.88 2.92
CA ALA A 14 -6.66 13.84 3.59
C ALA A 14 -7.31 12.87 2.59
N ALA A 15 -7.90 13.38 1.51
CA ALA A 15 -8.50 12.56 0.46
C ALA A 15 -7.44 11.66 -0.22
N ALA A 16 -6.25 12.19 -0.51
CA ALA A 16 -5.15 11.41 -1.06
C ALA A 16 -4.72 10.28 -0.11
N ILE A 17 -4.55 10.58 1.19
CA ILE A 17 -4.16 9.58 2.19
C ILE A 17 -5.22 8.47 2.30
N VAL A 18 -6.49 8.83 2.44
CA VAL A 18 -7.59 7.86 2.55
C VAL A 18 -7.68 7.00 1.28
N GLY A 19 -7.56 7.61 0.11
CA GLY A 19 -7.55 6.92 -1.18
C GLY A 19 -6.40 5.92 -1.28
N THR A 20 -5.17 6.33 -0.95
CA THR A 20 -3.98 5.47 -1.00
C THR A 20 -4.06 4.31 0.00
N VAL A 21 -4.53 4.55 1.23
CA VAL A 21 -4.71 3.49 2.22
C VAL A 21 -5.75 2.47 1.74
N GLY A 22 -6.91 2.96 1.28
CA GLY A 22 -7.97 2.11 0.73
C GLY A 22 -7.49 1.29 -0.47
N TYR A 23 -6.72 1.92 -1.36
CA TYR A 23 -6.08 1.26 -2.50
C TYR A 23 -5.24 0.05 -2.07
N HIS A 24 -4.24 0.24 -1.21
CA HIS A 24 -3.36 -0.86 -0.82
C HIS A 24 -4.10 -1.96 -0.05
N MET A 25 -5.08 -1.60 0.78
CA MET A 25 -5.93 -2.57 1.49
C MET A 25 -6.75 -3.45 0.55
N LEU A 26 -7.40 -2.86 -0.46
CA LEU A 26 -8.21 -3.58 -1.44
C LEU A 26 -7.32 -4.36 -2.41
N MET A 27 -6.20 -3.78 -2.84
CA MET A 27 -5.25 -4.40 -3.75
C MET A 27 -4.67 -5.69 -3.18
N LYS A 28 -4.33 -5.73 -1.88
CA LYS A 28 -3.87 -6.96 -1.21
C LYS A 28 -4.93 -8.06 -1.20
N LYS A 29 -6.22 -7.71 -1.26
CA LYS A 29 -7.34 -8.67 -1.29
C LYS A 29 -7.67 -9.19 -2.69
N VAL A 30 -7.05 -8.66 -3.74
CA VAL A 30 -7.27 -9.13 -5.11
C VAL A 30 -6.84 -10.60 -5.21
N PRO A 31 -7.74 -11.52 -5.59
CA PRO A 31 -7.43 -12.94 -5.65
C PRO A 31 -6.22 -13.23 -6.54
N SER A 32 -5.30 -14.07 -6.07
CA SER A 32 -4.14 -14.52 -6.84
C SER A 32 -4.51 -15.48 -7.97
N THR A 33 -5.71 -16.06 -7.92
CA THR A 33 -6.26 -17.01 -8.90
C THR A 33 -6.62 -16.37 -10.25
N ILE A 34 -6.87 -15.07 -10.28
CA ILE A 34 -7.25 -14.35 -11.50
C ILE A 34 -6.00 -13.83 -12.21
N ASN A 35 -5.97 -13.88 -13.55
CA ASN A 35 -4.89 -13.25 -14.32
C ASN A 35 -4.80 -11.74 -13.96
N PRO A 36 -3.61 -11.22 -13.64
CA PRO A 36 -3.45 -9.84 -13.16
C PRO A 36 -3.96 -8.81 -14.18
N VAL A 37 -3.81 -9.07 -15.48
CA VAL A 37 -4.31 -8.19 -16.54
C VAL A 37 -5.84 -8.15 -16.56
N VAL A 38 -6.50 -9.29 -16.34
CA VAL A 38 -7.97 -9.37 -16.28
C VAL A 38 -8.49 -8.59 -15.07
N SER A 39 -7.82 -8.70 -13.92
CA SER A 39 -8.15 -7.91 -12.74
C SER A 39 -8.01 -6.40 -13.01
N LEU A 40 -6.92 -5.98 -13.67
CA LEU A 40 -6.71 -4.59 -14.07
C LEU A 40 -7.85 -4.09 -14.96
N ILE A 41 -8.23 -4.84 -16.00
CA ILE A 41 -9.31 -4.45 -16.91
C ILE A 41 -10.60 -4.18 -16.11
N GLY A 42 -10.96 -5.06 -15.17
CA GLY A 42 -12.12 -4.87 -14.30
C GLY A 42 -12.05 -3.59 -13.46
N ILE A 43 -10.88 -3.31 -12.86
CA ILE A 43 -10.64 -2.09 -12.08
C ILE A 43 -10.80 -0.84 -12.95
N TYR A 44 -10.20 -0.82 -14.14
CA TYR A 44 -10.29 0.34 -15.03
C TYR A 44 -11.70 0.56 -15.59
N VAL A 45 -12.44 -0.51 -15.90
CA VAL A 45 -13.86 -0.38 -16.27
C VAL A 45 -14.66 0.26 -15.14
N ALA A 46 -14.45 -0.17 -13.89
CA ALA A 46 -15.09 0.45 -12.74
C ALA A 46 -14.70 1.93 -12.59
N ILE A 47 -13.41 2.26 -12.75
CA ILE A 47 -12.92 3.65 -12.69
C ILE A 47 -13.61 4.51 -13.76
N VAL A 48 -13.73 4.03 -14.99
CA VAL A 48 -14.41 4.75 -16.08
C VAL A 48 -15.88 5.01 -15.72
N ILE A 49 -16.58 4.01 -15.18
CA ILE A 49 -17.98 4.17 -14.74
C ILE A 49 -18.10 5.22 -13.63
N LEU A 50 -17.25 5.15 -12.60
CA LEU A 50 -17.24 6.13 -11.52
C LEU A 50 -16.90 7.55 -12.02
N ALA A 51 -15.91 7.68 -12.89
CA ALA A 51 -15.52 8.96 -13.48
C ALA A 51 -16.65 9.56 -14.33
N ALA A 52 -17.33 8.73 -15.14
CA ALA A 52 -18.49 9.14 -15.92
C ALA A 52 -19.65 9.62 -15.03
N LEU A 53 -19.86 8.98 -13.87
CA LEU A 53 -20.89 9.40 -12.91
C LEU A 53 -20.55 10.71 -12.20
N MET A 54 -19.26 11.00 -11.99
CA MET A 54 -18.82 12.28 -11.40
C MET A 54 -18.83 13.43 -12.42
N LEU A 55 -18.71 13.13 -13.71
CA LEU A 55 -18.67 14.12 -14.78
C LEU A 55 -19.73 15.23 -14.67
N PRO A 56 -21.04 14.97 -14.47
CA PRO A 56 -22.06 16.03 -14.36
C PRO A 56 -21.87 16.98 -13.17
N PHE A 57 -21.20 16.56 -12.10
CA PHE A 57 -20.94 17.43 -10.93
C PHE A 57 -19.78 18.39 -11.15
N PHE A 58 -18.85 18.06 -12.05
CA PHE A 58 -17.62 18.83 -12.28
C PHE A 58 -17.59 19.55 -13.64
N LEU A 59 -18.51 19.24 -14.55
CA LEU A 59 -18.66 19.96 -15.82
C LEU A 59 -19.30 21.34 -15.57
N ASN A 60 -18.46 22.36 -15.34
CA ASN A 60 -18.92 23.74 -15.26
C ASN A 60 -18.91 24.37 -16.67
N ASN A 61 -20.09 24.47 -17.30
CA ASN A 61 -20.39 25.22 -18.54
C ASN A 61 -19.63 24.85 -19.85
N GLY A 62 -18.81 23.80 -19.87
CA GLY A 62 -18.08 23.34 -21.06
C GLY A 62 -18.65 22.07 -21.70
N THR A 63 -18.51 21.92 -23.02
CA THR A 63 -18.87 20.68 -23.74
C THR A 63 -17.82 19.60 -23.51
N PHE A 64 -18.22 18.38 -23.15
CA PHE A 64 -17.34 17.21 -22.97
C PHE A 64 -16.33 17.01 -24.13
N VAL A 65 -16.81 17.20 -25.36
CA VAL A 65 -16.01 17.09 -26.59
C VAL A 65 -14.89 18.13 -26.68
N ALA A 66 -15.08 19.33 -26.10
CA ALA A 66 -14.05 20.36 -26.07
C ALA A 66 -12.91 20.01 -25.11
N SER A 67 -13.21 19.37 -23.97
CA SER A 67 -12.20 18.88 -23.02
C SER A 67 -11.41 17.69 -23.58
N LEU A 68 -12.04 16.82 -24.37
CA LEU A 68 -11.34 15.73 -25.07
C LEU A 68 -10.31 16.23 -26.08
N LYS A 69 -10.56 17.37 -26.75
CA LYS A 69 -9.60 17.99 -27.67
C LYS A 69 -8.37 18.58 -26.99
N GLN A 70 -8.43 18.81 -25.68
CA GLN A 70 -7.28 19.27 -24.89
C GLN A 70 -6.41 18.10 -24.40
N MET A 71 -6.72 16.87 -24.80
CA MET A 71 -5.94 15.71 -24.45
C MET A 71 -4.58 15.74 -25.17
N THR A 72 -3.53 15.73 -24.37
CA THR A 72 -2.13 15.70 -24.79
C THR A 72 -1.57 14.28 -24.66
N TRP A 73 -0.36 14.05 -25.15
CA TRP A 73 0.34 12.77 -24.94
C TRP A 73 0.62 12.49 -23.45
N ILE A 74 0.55 13.51 -22.58
CA ILE A 74 0.81 13.36 -21.15
C ILE A 74 -0.20 12.40 -20.51
N GLN A 75 -1.47 12.44 -20.91
CA GLN A 75 -2.45 11.47 -20.42
C GLN A 75 -2.08 10.03 -20.76
N ALA A 76 -1.55 9.79 -21.96
CA ALA A 76 -1.09 8.46 -22.36
C ALA A 76 0.12 8.00 -21.52
N GLY A 77 1.07 8.90 -21.25
CA GLY A 77 2.20 8.65 -20.36
C GLY A 77 1.77 8.30 -18.94
N ILE A 78 0.82 9.07 -18.37
CA ILE A 78 0.25 8.81 -17.04
C ILE A 78 -0.44 7.43 -17.02
N ALA A 79 -1.24 7.10 -18.04
CA ALA A 79 -1.91 5.80 -18.10
C ALA A 79 -0.91 4.63 -18.07
N ALA A 80 0.20 4.73 -18.81
CA ALA A 80 1.25 3.72 -18.79
C ALA A 80 1.91 3.59 -17.41
N CYS A 81 2.19 4.70 -16.72
CA CYS A 81 2.72 4.71 -15.36
C CYS A 81 1.76 4.05 -14.36
N ILE A 82 0.45 4.33 -14.45
CA ILE A 82 -0.54 3.72 -13.56
C ILE A 82 -0.59 2.21 -13.78
N ILE A 83 -0.61 1.73 -15.03
CA ILE A 83 -0.61 0.29 -15.31
C ILE A 83 0.62 -0.39 -14.72
N LEU A 84 1.80 0.20 -14.87
CA LEU A 84 3.03 -0.34 -14.31
C LEU A 84 2.99 -0.38 -12.77
N MET A 85 2.49 0.69 -12.16
CA MET A 85 2.29 0.78 -10.71
C MET A 85 1.32 -0.30 -10.20
N GLU A 86 0.16 -0.44 -10.85
CA GLU A 86 -0.85 -1.44 -10.50
C GLU A 86 -0.29 -2.85 -10.58
N ILE A 87 0.36 -3.20 -11.70
CA ILE A 87 0.99 -4.50 -11.89
C ILE A 87 2.09 -4.72 -10.84
N GLY A 88 2.93 -3.71 -10.60
CA GLY A 88 4.00 -3.77 -9.61
C GLY A 88 3.51 -4.07 -8.20
N PHE A 89 2.52 -3.32 -7.71
CA PHE A 89 1.95 -3.55 -6.38
C PHE A 89 1.19 -4.87 -6.28
N LEU A 90 0.47 -5.26 -7.33
CA LEU A 90 -0.24 -6.53 -7.39
C LEU A 90 0.75 -7.71 -7.32
N LEU A 91 1.85 -7.69 -8.08
CA LEU A 91 2.90 -8.71 -8.02
C LEU A 91 3.62 -8.72 -6.66
N MET A 92 3.86 -7.54 -6.08
CA MET A 92 4.47 -7.42 -4.76
C MET A 92 3.61 -8.12 -3.69
N TYR A 93 2.31 -7.84 -3.64
CA TYR A 93 1.43 -8.51 -2.67
C TYR A 93 1.24 -10.00 -2.97
N ARG A 94 1.26 -10.42 -4.25
CA ARG A 94 1.19 -11.84 -4.61
C ARG A 94 2.44 -12.63 -4.26
N SER A 95 3.61 -11.99 -4.23
CA SER A 95 4.86 -12.64 -3.78
C SER A 95 4.94 -12.78 -2.25
N GLY A 96 3.85 -12.44 -1.53
CA GLY A 96 3.72 -12.66 -0.09
C GLY A 96 4.16 -11.48 0.77
N TRP A 97 4.44 -10.31 0.17
CA TRP A 97 4.83 -9.14 0.94
C TRP A 97 3.70 -8.68 1.86
N ASP A 98 4.08 -8.32 3.08
CA ASP A 98 3.17 -7.68 4.01
C ASP A 98 2.76 -6.28 3.54
N LEU A 99 1.52 -5.92 3.88
CA LEU A 99 0.96 -4.62 3.52
C LEU A 99 1.82 -3.49 4.09
N SER A 100 2.22 -3.64 5.35
CA SER A 100 3.02 -2.65 6.07
C SER A 100 4.44 -2.61 5.51
N THR A 101 5.15 -3.74 5.47
CA THR A 101 6.56 -3.79 5.04
C THR A 101 6.73 -3.39 3.57
N GLY A 102 5.89 -3.94 2.67
CA GLY A 102 5.96 -3.63 1.25
C GLY A 102 5.70 -2.15 0.97
N ASN A 103 4.61 -1.60 1.49
CA ASN A 103 4.27 -0.20 1.26
C ASN A 103 5.31 0.77 1.87
N VAL A 104 5.85 0.45 3.05
CA VAL A 104 6.86 1.26 3.73
C VAL A 104 8.15 1.31 2.91
N VAL A 105 8.65 0.16 2.45
CA VAL A 105 9.89 0.07 1.65
C VAL A 105 9.72 0.75 0.29
N THR A 106 8.66 0.43 -0.45
CA THR A 106 8.42 1.06 -1.76
C THR A 106 8.18 2.56 -1.63
N GLY A 107 7.43 2.97 -0.60
CA GLY A 107 7.16 4.38 -0.32
C GLY A 107 8.42 5.19 -0.05
N ALA A 108 9.37 4.65 0.72
CA ALA A 108 10.68 5.30 0.91
C ALA A 108 11.43 5.47 -0.41
N ILE A 109 11.55 4.40 -1.20
CA ILE A 109 12.28 4.44 -2.48
C ILE A 109 11.63 5.45 -3.43
N ILE A 110 10.30 5.45 -3.52
CA ILE A 110 9.53 6.41 -4.33
C ILE A 110 9.79 7.84 -3.86
N ASN A 111 9.72 8.11 -2.56
CA ASN A 111 9.95 9.45 -2.02
C ASN A 111 11.37 9.94 -2.32
N VAL A 112 12.38 9.08 -2.16
CA VAL A 112 13.78 9.43 -2.52
C VAL A 112 13.91 9.71 -4.01
N ALA A 113 13.35 8.86 -4.86
CA ALA A 113 13.38 9.05 -6.31
C ALA A 113 12.67 10.35 -6.72
N LEU A 114 11.52 10.67 -6.12
CA LEU A 114 10.78 11.91 -6.38
C LEU A 114 11.57 13.14 -5.94
N VAL A 115 12.24 13.11 -4.79
CA VAL A 115 13.14 14.20 -4.37
C VAL A 115 14.25 14.40 -5.40
N LEU A 116 14.91 13.33 -5.85
CA LEU A 116 15.95 13.41 -6.86
C LEU A 116 15.42 14.00 -8.19
N VAL A 117 14.25 13.56 -8.63
CA VAL A 117 13.59 14.09 -9.84
C VAL A 117 13.21 15.57 -9.67
N GLY A 118 12.68 15.96 -8.52
CA GLY A 118 12.36 17.35 -8.18
C GLY A 118 13.57 18.29 -8.32
N VAL A 119 14.72 17.83 -7.84
CA VAL A 119 15.99 18.57 -7.95
C VAL A 119 16.52 18.63 -9.36
N LEU A 120 16.69 17.46 -9.98
CA LEU A 120 17.47 17.33 -11.20
C LEU A 120 16.68 17.79 -12.43
N ILE A 121 15.38 17.50 -12.47
CA ILE A 121 14.52 17.74 -13.62
C ILE A 121 13.71 19.03 -13.43
N LEU A 122 13.04 19.18 -12.28
CA LEU A 122 12.16 20.32 -12.02
C LEU A 122 12.91 21.56 -11.51
N LYS A 123 14.20 21.41 -11.17
CA LYS A 123 15.04 22.48 -10.57
C LYS A 123 14.37 23.13 -9.37
N GLU A 124 13.61 22.35 -8.61
CA GLU A 124 12.97 22.83 -7.40
C GLU A 124 14.06 23.26 -6.42
N GLY A 125 13.95 24.49 -5.90
CA GLY A 125 14.87 25.00 -4.90
C GLY A 125 14.70 24.18 -3.62
N LEU A 126 15.60 23.22 -3.40
CA LEU A 126 15.59 22.47 -2.15
C LEU A 126 16.06 23.38 -1.02
N SER A 127 15.12 23.73 -0.16
CA SER A 127 15.47 24.19 1.18
C SER A 127 16.23 23.08 1.90
N SER A 128 17.27 23.44 2.66
CA SER A 128 18.01 22.48 3.51
C SER A 128 17.06 21.71 4.45
N ILE A 129 15.91 22.30 4.81
CA ILE A 129 14.86 21.67 5.60
C ILE A 129 14.21 20.47 4.88
N ASN A 130 13.99 20.55 3.56
CA ASN A 130 13.37 19.48 2.78
C ASN A 130 14.29 18.27 2.68
N ILE A 131 15.60 18.52 2.57
CA ILE A 131 16.63 17.48 2.55
C ILE A 131 16.67 16.75 3.90
N VAL A 132 16.70 17.50 5.01
CA VAL A 132 16.66 16.93 6.35
C VAL A 132 15.37 16.12 6.56
N GLY A 133 14.23 16.63 6.10
CA GLY A 133 12.95 15.91 6.15
C GLY A 133 12.95 14.61 5.35
N ALA A 134 13.53 14.61 4.14
CA ALA A 134 13.67 13.41 3.33
C ALA A 134 14.58 12.37 4.01
N VAL A 135 15.73 12.78 4.55
CA VAL A 135 16.62 11.90 5.31
C VAL A 135 15.90 11.31 6.53
N LEU A 136 15.16 12.14 7.28
CA LEU A 136 14.40 11.67 8.44
C LEU A 136 13.29 10.68 8.06
N CYS A 137 12.62 10.88 6.91
CA CYS A 137 11.64 9.94 6.38
C CYS A 137 12.27 8.57 6.07
N ILE A 138 13.44 8.56 5.42
CA ILE A 138 14.19 7.33 5.13
C ILE A 138 14.57 6.61 6.43
N VAL A 139 15.11 7.35 7.41
CA VAL A 139 15.48 6.79 8.73
C VAL A 139 14.26 6.19 9.42
N GLY A 140 13.12 6.87 9.40
CA GLY A 140 11.87 6.36 9.95
C GLY A 140 11.41 5.06 9.29
N VAL A 141 11.54 4.96 7.96
CA VAL A 141 11.24 3.74 7.21
C VAL A 141 12.18 2.60 7.58
N VAL A 142 13.49 2.85 7.65
CA VAL A 142 14.48 1.84 8.08
C VAL A 142 14.15 1.32 9.47
N LEU A 143 13.78 2.20 10.40
CA LEU A 143 13.45 1.82 11.78
C LEU A 143 12.17 0.97 11.86
N ILE A 144 11.15 1.27 11.05
CA ILE A 144 9.93 0.46 10.96
C ILE A 144 10.24 -0.92 10.35
N GLY A 145 11.09 -0.96 9.33
CA GLY A 145 11.59 -2.19 8.74
C GLY A 145 12.41 -3.04 9.71
N TYR A 146 12.93 -2.44 10.78
CA TYR A 146 13.73 -3.09 11.82
C TYR A 146 12.91 -3.83 12.90
N LYS A 147 11.60 -4.03 12.71
CA LYS A 147 10.80 -4.90 13.61
C LYS A 147 11.49 -6.27 13.74
N GLY A 148 12.06 -6.46 14.92
CA GLY A 148 13.00 -7.51 15.23
C GLY A 148 12.43 -8.91 15.09
N THR A 149 13.36 -9.83 14.93
CA THR A 149 13.27 -11.22 15.37
C THR A 149 12.77 -11.29 16.82
N ALA A 150 11.48 -11.09 17.03
CA ALA A 150 10.81 -11.68 18.17
C ALA A 150 10.91 -13.19 17.94
N PRO A 151 11.45 -13.97 18.89
CA PRO A 151 11.57 -15.41 18.74
C PRO A 151 10.18 -15.97 18.45
N SER A 152 10.11 -16.81 17.43
CA SER A 152 8.90 -17.55 17.06
C SER A 152 8.24 -18.10 18.32
N THR A 153 6.94 -17.85 18.44
CA THR A 153 6.04 -18.43 19.45
C THR A 153 5.92 -19.96 19.32
N GLU A 154 6.93 -20.63 18.78
CA GLU A 154 7.05 -22.09 18.72
C GLU A 154 7.76 -22.65 19.97
N THR A 155 8.54 -21.85 20.71
CA THR A 155 9.20 -22.32 21.95
C THR A 155 8.23 -22.52 23.14
N LEU A 156 6.96 -22.10 23.04
CA LEU A 156 5.99 -22.23 24.13
C LEU A 156 4.99 -23.39 23.97
N ALA A 157 4.98 -24.10 22.83
CA ALA A 157 4.10 -25.24 22.59
C ALA A 157 4.73 -26.59 23.00
N GLU A 158 6.06 -26.66 23.09
CA GLU A 158 6.78 -27.88 23.46
C GLU A 158 6.77 -28.29 24.96
N PRO A 159 6.57 -27.41 25.97
CA PRO A 159 6.61 -27.87 27.36
C PRO A 159 5.33 -28.58 27.79
N LEU A 160 4.19 -28.43 27.08
CA LEU A 160 2.92 -29.02 27.49
C LEU A 160 2.77 -30.46 26.97
N SER A 161 3.20 -30.75 25.74
CA SER A 161 3.19 -32.10 25.17
C SER A 161 4.21 -33.02 25.84
N ALA A 162 5.38 -32.48 26.22
CA ALA A 162 6.42 -33.22 26.96
C ALA A 162 6.00 -33.57 28.40
N LEU A 163 5.11 -32.80 29.02
CA LEU A 163 4.53 -33.10 30.34
C LEU A 163 3.35 -34.08 30.28
N GLN A 164 2.69 -34.24 29.12
CA GLN A 164 1.58 -35.19 28.96
C GLN A 164 2.06 -36.64 28.84
N THR A 165 3.23 -36.88 28.25
CA THR A 165 3.79 -38.23 28.06
C THR A 165 4.03 -39.00 29.38
N PRO A 166 4.62 -38.40 30.45
CA PRO A 166 4.77 -39.09 31.72
C PRO A 166 3.45 -39.28 32.48
N LEU A 167 2.47 -38.39 32.34
CA LEU A 167 1.16 -38.52 33.01
C LEU A 167 0.29 -39.63 32.40
N LEU A 168 0.32 -39.79 31.08
CA LEU A 168 -0.36 -40.91 30.42
C LEU A 168 0.23 -42.25 30.84
N LYS A 169 1.56 -42.32 30.99
CA LYS A 169 2.25 -43.53 31.42
C LYS A 169 1.94 -43.89 32.89
N GLN A 170 1.84 -42.90 33.78
CA GLN A 170 1.41 -43.14 35.17
C GLN A 170 -0.06 -43.58 35.30
N GLN A 171 -0.96 -43.10 34.43
CA GLN A 171 -2.35 -43.58 34.42
C GLN A 171 -2.46 -45.02 33.91
N GLU A 172 -1.65 -45.39 32.92
CA GLU A 172 -1.65 -46.75 32.39
C GLU A 172 -1.08 -47.77 33.40
N ASP A 173 0.02 -47.43 34.08
CA ASP A 173 0.64 -48.27 35.13
C ASP A 173 -0.28 -48.44 36.36
N SER A 174 -1.07 -47.41 36.71
CA SER A 174 -2.05 -47.48 37.82
C SER A 174 -3.25 -48.37 37.48
N ALA A 175 -3.64 -48.44 36.20
CA ALA A 175 -4.74 -49.28 35.75
C ALA A 175 -4.32 -50.76 35.65
N SER A 176 -3.07 -51.05 35.31
CA SER A 176 -2.56 -52.44 35.21
C SER A 176 -2.28 -53.08 36.56
N SER A 177 -2.01 -52.31 37.62
CA SER A 177 -1.79 -52.83 38.98
C SER A 177 -3.08 -53.23 39.73
N SER A 178 -4.26 -53.02 39.12
CA SER A 178 -5.57 -53.33 39.73
C SER A 178 -6.30 -54.53 39.09
N ARG A 179 -5.65 -55.27 38.19
CA ARG A 179 -6.16 -56.51 37.58
C ARG A 179 -5.32 -57.71 37.96
#